data_AF-A0A923YJH0-F1
#
_entry.id   AF-A0A923YJH0-F1
#
_cell.length_a   1.000
_cell.length_b   1.000
_cell.length_c   1.000
_cell.angle_alpha   90.00
_cell.angle_beta   90.00
_cell.angle_gamma   90.00
#
_symmetry.space_group_name_H-M   'P 1'
#
loop_
_entity.id
_entity.type
_entity.pdbx_description
1 polymer ?
#
loop_
_entity_poly.entity_id
_entity_poly.type
_entity_poly.pdbx_seq_one_letter_code
_entity_poly.pdbx_strand_id
1 'polypeptide(L)'
;MPKRIIVSGGTKGIGKAIVELFAKKGYEVVTCSRSKERLEELKRDIETRIPGAKILVFKADLAVKQEVLDFGQFIVGLGGTIEVLVNNTGLFIPGQIQDEADGVLEQMISTNVYSAYHLTRSLLPVFIGQKTGDI
;
A
#
# COMPACT_ATOMS: atom_id res chain seq x y z
N MET A 1 13.14 16.38 -6.85
CA MET A 1 12.14 15.38 -7.29
C MET A 1 11.40 14.87 -6.06
N PRO A 2 10.09 14.57 -6.15
CA PRO A 2 9.35 14.06 -5.00
C PRO A 2 9.91 12.70 -4.57
N LYS A 3 10.14 12.56 -3.27
CA LYS A 3 10.57 11.32 -2.61
C LYS A 3 9.36 10.63 -2.03
N ARG A 4 9.05 9.43 -2.51
CA ARG A 4 7.81 8.74 -2.20
C ARG A 4 8.00 7.57 -1.25
N ILE A 5 7.00 7.39 -0.39
CA ILE A 5 6.83 6.20 0.44
C ILE A 5 5.54 5.53 0.00
N ILE A 6 5.62 4.26 -0.36
CA ILE A 6 4.46 3.46 -0.74
C ILE A 6 4.06 2.61 0.46
N VAL A 7 2.79 2.65 0.87
CA VAL A 7 2.28 1.83 1.97
C VAL A 7 1.04 1.10 1.48
N SER A 8 1.10 -0.22 1.32
CA SER A 8 -0.10 -0.99 1.00
C SER A 8 -1.00 -1.07 2.24
N GLY A 9 -2.29 -0.71 2.13
CA GLY A 9 -3.24 -0.85 3.24
C GLY A 9 -3.12 0.20 4.35
N GLY A 10 -2.96 1.48 4.01
CA GLY A 10 -2.67 2.55 4.98
C GLY A 10 -3.84 3.21 5.70
N THR A 11 -5.08 2.71 5.60
CA THR A 11 -6.26 3.40 6.18
C THR A 11 -6.52 3.11 7.66
N LYS A 12 -5.84 2.14 8.26
CA LYS A 12 -6.01 1.78 9.68
C LYS A 12 -4.75 1.16 10.27
N GLY A 13 -4.71 1.06 11.60
CA GLY A 13 -3.68 0.31 12.34
C GLY A 13 -2.25 0.76 12.01
N ILE A 14 -1.34 -0.22 11.86
CA ILE A 14 0.08 0.01 11.57
C ILE A 14 0.25 0.80 10.26
N GLY A 15 -0.48 0.44 9.20
CA GLY A 15 -0.44 1.16 7.93
C GLY A 15 -0.75 2.66 8.09
N LYS A 16 -1.80 3.01 8.84
CA LYS A 16 -2.12 4.43 9.12
C LYS A 16 -1.00 5.12 9.88
N ALA A 17 -0.45 4.48 10.91
CA ALA A 17 0.66 5.04 11.68
C ALA A 17 1.92 5.28 10.83
N ILE A 18 2.22 4.38 9.89
CA ILE A 18 3.33 4.53 8.94
C ILE A 18 3.08 5.70 7.99
N VAL A 19 1.87 5.80 7.42
CA VAL A 19 1.50 6.93 6.55
C VAL A 19 1.66 8.26 7.28
N GLU A 20 1.16 8.37 8.51
CA GLU A 20 1.30 9.57 9.32
C GLU A 20 2.76 9.90 9.64
N LEU A 21 3.57 8.89 9.98
CA LEU A 21 4.99 9.08 10.30
C LEU A 21 5.75 9.68 9.13
N PHE A 22 5.58 9.13 7.93
CA PHE A 22 6.30 9.62 6.75
C PHE A 22 5.75 10.95 6.23
N ALA A 23 4.44 11.19 6.36
CA ALA A 23 3.84 12.49 6.08
C ALA A 23 4.44 13.60 6.95
N LYS A 24 4.60 13.36 8.27
CA LYS A 24 5.27 14.29 9.21
C LYS A 24 6.72 14.58 8.84
N LYS A 25 7.39 13.64 8.18
CA LYS A 25 8.77 13.78 7.70
C LYS A 25 8.88 14.47 6.34
N GLY A 26 7.77 14.92 5.75
CA GLY A 26 7.74 15.64 4.48
C GLY A 26 7.82 14.75 3.24
N TYR A 27 7.63 13.44 3.38
CA TYR A 27 7.52 12.55 2.22
C TYR A 27 6.13 12.61 1.61
N GLU A 28 6.06 12.43 0.29
CA GLU A 28 4.80 12.15 -0.39
C GLU A 28 4.45 10.68 -0.17
N VAL A 29 3.30 10.40 0.44
CA VAL A 29 2.91 9.03 0.78
C VAL A 29 1.82 8.55 -0.17
N VAL A 30 2.02 7.39 -0.78
CA VAL A 30 1.04 6.72 -1.64
C VAL A 30 0.49 5.51 -0.90
N THR A 31 -0.83 5.38 -0.82
CA THR A 31 -1.48 4.25 -0.14
C THR A 31 -2.71 3.75 -0.88
N CYS A 32 -3.08 2.51 -0.60
CA CYS A 32 -4.31 1.91 -1.12
C CYS A 32 -5.20 1.31 -0.02
N SER A 33 -6.47 1.13 -0.33
CA SER A 33 -7.40 0.31 0.46
C SER A 33 -8.66 -0.02 -0.36
N ARG A 34 -9.48 -0.94 0.15
CA ARG A 34 -10.75 -1.34 -0.48
C ARG A 34 -11.87 -0.29 -0.36
N SER A 35 -11.82 0.56 0.67
CA SER A 35 -12.84 1.60 0.90
C SER A 35 -12.32 2.94 0.42
N LYS A 36 -13.05 3.55 -0.52
CA LYS A 36 -12.76 4.89 -1.01
C LYS A 36 -13.01 5.92 0.10
N GLU A 37 -14.06 5.73 0.88
CA GLU A 37 -14.47 6.62 1.96
C GLU A 37 -13.37 6.75 3.01
N ARG A 38 -12.79 5.63 3.45
CA ARG A 38 -11.68 5.61 4.42
C ARG A 38 -10.38 6.22 3.85
N LEU A 39 -10.14 6.08 2.55
CA LEU A 39 -9.00 6.71 1.89
C LEU A 39 -9.14 8.24 1.88
N GLU A 40 -10.33 8.74 1.52
CA GLU A 40 -10.61 10.18 1.52
C GLU A 40 -10.58 10.75 2.94
N GLU A 41 -11.10 10.02 3.93
CA GLU A 41 -11.01 10.40 5.33
C GLU A 41 -9.56 10.50 5.81
N LEU A 42 -8.75 9.46 5.55
CA LEU A 42 -7.31 9.45 5.89
C LEU A 42 -6.59 10.64 5.26
N LYS A 43 -6.79 10.87 3.96
CA LYS A 43 -6.15 11.96 3.22
C LYS A 43 -6.52 13.32 3.83
N ARG A 44 -7.82 13.59 4.01
CA ARG A 44 -8.30 14.85 4.59
C ARG A 44 -7.76 15.07 6.01
N ASP A 45 -7.84 14.05 6.86
CA ASP A 45 -7.38 14.11 8.25
C ASP A 45 -5.89 14.47 8.33
N ILE A 46 -5.04 13.80 7.54
CA ILE A 46 -3.60 14.03 7.53
C ILE A 46 -3.24 15.39 6.93
N GLU A 47 -3.79 15.74 5.76
CA GLU A 47 -3.48 17.00 5.07
C GLU A 47 -3.99 18.23 5.85
N THR A 48 -5.03 18.06 6.68
CA THR A 48 -5.50 19.13 7.59
C THR A 48 -4.56 19.31 8.78
N ARG A 49 -4.07 18.22 9.38
CA ARG A 49 -3.22 18.28 10.58
C ARG A 49 -1.75 18.60 10.28
N ILE A 50 -1.28 18.34 9.07
CA ILE A 50 0.14 18.46 8.69
C ILE A 50 0.26 19.36 7.45
N PRO A 51 0.58 20.65 7.63
CA PRO A 51 0.79 21.57 6.52
C PRO A 51 1.83 21.05 5.53
N GLY A 52 1.48 21.03 4.24
CA GLY A 52 2.37 20.56 3.18
C GLY A 52 2.47 19.04 3.04
N ALA A 53 1.79 18.25 3.89
CA ALA A 53 1.67 16.82 3.64
C ALA A 53 0.92 16.55 2.33
N LYS A 54 1.34 15.52 1.61
CA LYS A 54 0.72 15.11 0.36
C LYS A 54 0.48 13.60 0.37
N ILE A 55 -0.80 13.24 0.43
CA ILE A 55 -1.24 11.85 0.45
C ILE A 55 -1.93 11.52 -0.86
N LEU A 56 -1.41 10.53 -1.58
CA LEU A 56 -2.02 10.00 -2.79
C LEU A 56 -2.69 8.67 -2.45
N VAL A 57 -3.94 8.52 -2.89
CA VAL A 57 -4.76 7.36 -2.55
C VAL A 57 -5.23 6.65 -3.81
N PHE A 58 -5.28 5.32 -3.74
CA PHE A 58 -5.80 4.48 -4.82
C PHE A 58 -6.72 3.40 -4.25
N LYS A 59 -7.94 3.27 -4.77
CA LYS A 59 -8.84 2.20 -4.34
C LYS A 59 -8.41 0.89 -5.00
N ALA A 60 -8.06 -0.10 -4.19
CA ALA A 60 -7.73 -1.44 -4.66
C ALA A 60 -7.99 -2.50 -3.59
N ASP A 61 -8.49 -3.66 -4.01
CA ASP A 61 -8.41 -4.91 -3.27
C ASP A 61 -7.15 -5.68 -3.67
N LEU A 62 -6.17 -5.73 -2.76
CA LEU A 62 -4.89 -6.38 -3.07
C LEU A 62 -4.95 -7.92 -3.04
N ALA A 63 -6.09 -8.52 -2.66
CA ALA A 63 -6.30 -9.94 -2.93
C ALA A 63 -6.55 -10.21 -4.42
N VAL A 64 -6.94 -9.19 -5.20
CA VAL A 64 -7.19 -9.29 -6.64
C VAL A 64 -5.94 -8.87 -7.40
N LYS A 65 -5.27 -9.84 -8.03
CA LYS A 65 -4.01 -9.61 -8.76
C LYS A 65 -4.07 -8.42 -9.72
N GLN A 66 -5.15 -8.30 -10.51
CA GLN A 66 -5.27 -7.22 -11.48
C GLN A 66 -5.28 -5.83 -10.79
N GLU A 67 -5.97 -5.69 -9.67
CA GLU A 67 -6.01 -4.43 -8.91
C GLU A 67 -4.65 -4.09 -8.29
N VAL A 68 -3.84 -5.09 -7.93
CA VAL A 68 -2.44 -4.89 -7.51
C VAL A 68 -1.60 -4.34 -8.66
N LEU A 69 -1.79 -4.87 -9.87
CA LEU A 69 -1.08 -4.41 -11.07
C LEU A 69 -1.50 -2.99 -11.44
N ASP A 70 -2.79 -2.67 -11.38
CA ASP A 70 -3.32 -1.34 -11.66
C ASP A 70 -2.79 -0.32 -10.64
N PHE A 71 -2.71 -0.70 -9.36
CA PHE A 71 -2.09 0.14 -8.33
C PHE A 71 -0.59 0.35 -8.59
N GLY A 72 0.13 -0.69 -8.98
CA GLY A 72 1.54 -0.59 -9.38
C GLY A 72 1.74 0.36 -10.58
N GLN A 73 0.90 0.24 -11.61
CA GLN A 73 0.93 1.14 -12.77
C GLN A 73 0.62 2.59 -12.40
N PHE A 74 -0.37 2.80 -11.52
CA PHE A 74 -0.66 4.12 -10.98
C PHE A 74 0.58 4.73 -10.32
N ILE A 75 1.28 3.99 -9.44
CA ILE A 75 2.50 4.48 -8.77
C ILE A 75 3.59 4.82 -9.79
N VAL A 76 3.84 3.94 -10.78
CA VAL A 76 4.85 4.17 -11.82
C VAL A 76 4.51 5.42 -12.64
N GLY A 77 3.23 5.63 -12.97
CA GLY A 77 2.75 6.80 -13.71
C GLY A 77 2.96 8.14 -12.98
N LEU A 78 3.13 8.13 -11.66
CA LEU A 78 3.47 9.33 -10.88
C LEU A 78 4.94 9.78 -11.09
N GLY A 79 5.80 8.93 -11.65
CA GLY A 79 7.24 9.17 -11.85
C GLY A 79 8.03 9.24 -10.54
N GLY A 80 9.12 10.02 -10.52
CA GLY A 80 9.88 10.33 -9.29
C GLY A 80 10.64 9.14 -8.69
N THR A 81 11.07 9.30 -7.43
CA THR A 81 11.89 8.32 -6.70
C THR A 81 11.03 7.65 -5.62
N ILE A 82 11.11 6.32 -5.54
CA ILE A 82 10.45 5.54 -4.49
C ILE A 82 11.49 5.21 -3.43
N GLU A 83 11.45 5.85 -2.27
CA GLU A 83 12.43 5.62 -1.22
C GLU A 83 12.13 4.34 -0.45
N VAL A 84 10.86 4.05 -0.18
CA VAL A 84 10.45 2.86 0.60
C VAL A 84 9.14 2.30 0.03
N LEU A 85 9.07 0.97 -0.11
CA LEU A 85 7.82 0.21 -0.26
C LEU A 85 7.54 -0.57 1.03
N VAL A 86 6.42 -0.29 1.69
CA VAL A 86 5.97 -1.05 2.85
C VAL A 86 4.83 -1.99 2.43
N ASN A 87 5.16 -3.28 2.33
CA ASN A 87 4.20 -4.36 2.12
C ASN A 87 3.44 -4.67 3.44
N ASN A 88 2.48 -3.79 3.78
CA ASN A 88 1.72 -3.84 5.04
C ASN A 88 0.31 -4.49 4.92
N THR A 89 -0.23 -4.68 3.71
CA THR A 89 -1.58 -5.25 3.58
C THR A 89 -1.58 -6.69 4.11
N GLY A 90 -2.51 -6.98 5.01
CA GLY A 90 -2.64 -8.30 5.60
C GLY A 90 -4.03 -8.57 6.16
N LEU A 91 -4.37 -9.85 6.21
CA LEU A 91 -5.61 -10.39 6.74
C LEU A 91 -5.29 -11.66 7.52
N PHE A 92 -5.88 -11.79 8.70
CA PHE A 92 -5.88 -13.02 9.46
C PHE A 92 -7.32 -13.45 9.68
N ILE A 93 -7.64 -14.67 9.27
CA ILE A 93 -8.95 -15.31 9.51
C ILE A 93 -8.66 -16.51 10.42
N PRO A 94 -9.13 -16.49 11.68
CA PRO A 94 -8.94 -17.63 12.57
C PRO A 94 -9.79 -18.82 12.11
N GLY A 95 -9.23 -20.02 12.19
CA GLY A 95 -9.90 -21.26 11.81
C GLY A 95 -9.03 -22.48 12.15
N GLN A 96 -9.66 -23.64 12.22
CA GLN A 96 -8.97 -24.93 12.22
C GLN A 96 -9.21 -25.59 10.86
N ILE A 97 -8.23 -26.29 10.32
CA ILE A 97 -8.31 -26.86 8.95
C ILE A 97 -9.54 -27.75 8.77
N GLN A 98 -9.97 -28.46 9.81
CA GLN A 98 -11.15 -29.32 9.73
C GLN A 98 -12.50 -28.56 9.75
N ASP A 99 -12.51 -27.29 10.17
CA ASP A 99 -13.72 -26.49 10.40
C ASP A 99 -13.79 -25.22 9.53
N GLU A 100 -12.70 -24.85 8.85
CA GLU A 100 -12.67 -23.65 8.00
C GLU A 100 -13.41 -23.86 6.68
N ALA A 101 -13.99 -22.77 6.17
CA ALA A 101 -14.60 -22.80 4.85
C ALA A 101 -13.52 -22.97 3.77
N ASP A 102 -13.86 -23.69 2.70
CA ASP A 102 -13.03 -23.77 1.50
C ASP A 102 -12.71 -22.37 0.96
N GLY A 103 -11.46 -22.14 0.52
CA GLY A 103 -11.00 -20.84 0.03
C GLY A 103 -10.40 -19.89 1.08
N VAL A 104 -10.48 -20.19 2.38
CA VAL A 104 -9.94 -19.31 3.44
C VAL A 104 -8.41 -19.18 3.34
N LEU A 105 -7.71 -20.29 3.11
CA LEU A 105 -6.25 -20.27 2.91
C LEU A 105 -5.88 -19.50 1.65
N GLU A 106 -6.57 -19.73 0.54
CA GLU A 106 -6.38 -19.04 -0.75
C GLU A 106 -6.57 -17.54 -0.61
N GLN A 107 -7.57 -17.11 0.17
CA GLN A 107 -7.83 -15.71 0.46
C GLN A 107 -6.67 -15.09 1.25
N MET A 108 -6.16 -15.79 2.28
CA MET A 108 -5.02 -15.33 3.08
C MET A 108 -3.73 -15.29 2.26
N ILE A 109 -3.46 -16.31 1.43
CA ILE A 109 -2.30 -16.32 0.52
C ILE A 109 -2.39 -15.17 -0.49
N SER A 110 -3.56 -14.98 -1.10
CA SER A 110 -3.76 -13.89 -2.07
C SER A 110 -3.53 -12.52 -1.45
N THR A 111 -4.04 -12.33 -0.23
CA THR A 111 -3.93 -11.04 0.49
C THR A 111 -2.54 -10.80 1.08
N ASN A 112 -1.92 -11.79 1.69
CA ASN A 112 -0.72 -11.60 2.51
C ASN A 112 0.58 -11.87 1.75
N VAL A 113 0.54 -12.74 0.74
CA VAL A 113 1.74 -13.20 0.02
C VAL A 113 1.73 -12.67 -1.42
N TYR A 114 0.67 -12.95 -2.18
CA TYR A 114 0.63 -12.56 -3.59
C TYR A 114 0.54 -11.06 -3.78
N SER A 115 -0.16 -10.34 -2.91
CA SER A 115 -0.20 -8.87 -2.96
C SER A 115 1.21 -8.26 -2.90
N ALA A 116 2.01 -8.66 -1.91
CA ALA A 116 3.37 -8.18 -1.68
C ALA A 116 4.29 -8.56 -2.85
N TYR A 117 4.21 -9.82 -3.29
CA TYR A 117 4.98 -10.30 -4.43
C TYR A 117 4.67 -9.53 -5.72
N HIS A 118 3.40 -9.38 -6.07
CA HIS A 118 2.99 -8.70 -7.30
C HIS A 118 3.28 -7.21 -7.28
N LEU A 119 3.02 -6.53 -6.16
CA LEU A 119 3.31 -5.10 -6.03
C LEU A 119 4.82 -4.85 -6.10
N THR A 120 5.61 -5.63 -5.36
CA THR A 120 7.07 -5.56 -5.40
C THR A 120 7.58 -5.78 -6.82
N ARG A 121 7.11 -6.82 -7.51
CA ARG A 121 7.51 -7.11 -8.90
C ARG A 121 7.16 -5.98 -9.86
N SER A 122 6.01 -5.32 -9.69
CA SER A 122 5.59 -4.18 -10.52
C SER A 122 6.48 -2.95 -10.31
N LEU A 123 6.96 -2.71 -9.08
CA LEU A 123 7.77 -1.55 -8.74
C LEU A 123 9.28 -1.80 -8.84
N LEU A 124 9.71 -3.07 -8.89
CA LEU A 124 11.12 -3.46 -8.92
C LEU A 124 11.93 -2.80 -10.04
N PRO A 125 11.42 -2.62 -11.28
CA PRO A 125 12.15 -1.88 -12.31
C PRO A 125 12.50 -0.44 -11.91
N VAL A 126 11.65 0.22 -11.13
CA VAL A 126 11.93 1.57 -10.60
C VAL A 126 13.08 1.52 -9.61
N PHE A 127 13.04 0.61 -8.63
CA PHE A 127 14.11 0.44 -7.63
C PHE A 127 15.46 0.10 -8.28
N ILE A 128 15.48 -0.82 -9.25
CA ILE A 128 16.69 -1.17 -10.00
C ILE A 128 17.20 0.03 -10.80
N GLY A 129 16.31 0.74 -11.49
CA GLY A 129 16.66 1.91 -12.31
C GLY A 129 17.26 3.05 -11.47
N GLN A 130 16.70 3.32 -10.30
CA GLN A 130 17.17 4.38 -9.40
C GLN A 130 18.37 3.96 -8.53
N LYS A 131 18.69 2.66 -8.42
CA LYS A 131 19.81 2.09 -7.64
C LYS A 131 19.80 2.47 -6.14
N THR A 132 18.62 2.73 -5.59
CA THR A 132 18.41 3.09 -4.19
C THR A 132 17.00 2.65 -3.75
N GLY A 133 16.71 2.77 -2.46
CA GLY A 133 15.40 2.50 -1.87
C GLY A 133 15.31 1.13 -1.20
N ASP A 134 14.33 1.01 -0.30
CA ASP A 134 14.11 -0.15 0.56
C ASP A 134 12.71 -0.75 0.38
N ILE A 135 12.56 -2.05 0.68
CA ILE A 135 11.29 -2.78 0.71
C ILE A 135 11.15 -3.48 2.06
#